data_AF-A0A7R9Z9X6-F1
#
_entry.id   AF-A0A7R9Z9X6-F1
#
_cell.length_a   1.000
_cell.length_b   1.000
_cell.length_c   1.000
_cell.angle_alpha   90.00
_cell.angle_beta   90.00
_cell.angle_gamma   90.00
#
_symmetry.space_group_name_H-M   'P 1'
#
loop_
_entity.id
_entity.type
_entity.pdbx_description
1 polymer ?
#
loop_
_entity_poly.entity_id
_entity_poly.type
_entity_poly.pdbx_seq_one_letter_code
_entity_poly.pdbx_strand_id
1 'polypeptide(L)'
;EGLAQVGITSKSYIPPSEKPPNCLGFTLDDEAVRNAERQRESKAGGKVETNAVARTLYDIGCWALDELFPGRPIARFWFLETIARMPYFSYVSMLHLYESFGWWRDPELRKVHNAEEYNELHHLLIMEALGGNALWRDRFLGYHVAIGYYWAICALFFFSPKAAYEFMALLEAHAVDTYGTFFRENADRLKALPAPAVAMSYYKGADLYLFDDFQVSKKPNTRRPPCDSLYDVFKNISEDEAEHVKTMRACMDYSLVGKIVVSPHLNSDADGSITEAKRQAWLDWSEEVNRASAAEEDF
;
A
#
# COMPACT_ATOMS: atom_id res chain seq x y z
N GLU A 1 -14.22 -13.95 -39.29
CA GLU A 1 -13.96 -14.52 -40.63
C GLU A 1 -12.59 -14.14 -41.20
N GLY A 2 -12.14 -12.87 -41.15
CA GLY A 2 -10.81 -12.47 -41.68
C GLY A 2 -9.57 -13.09 -41.01
N LEU A 3 -9.63 -13.50 -39.73
CA LEU A 3 -8.51 -14.13 -39.01
C LEU A 3 -8.31 -15.63 -39.35
N ALA A 4 -9.32 -16.28 -39.94
CA ALA A 4 -9.23 -17.69 -40.32
C ALA A 4 -8.42 -17.91 -41.61
N GLN A 5 -8.32 -16.90 -42.48
CA GLN A 5 -7.58 -16.96 -43.75
C GLN A 5 -6.06 -16.94 -43.58
N VAL A 6 -5.56 -16.67 -42.36
CA VAL A 6 -4.13 -16.68 -41.99
C VAL A 6 -3.77 -17.84 -41.03
N GLY A 7 -4.63 -18.86 -40.93
CA GLY A 7 -4.32 -20.10 -40.18
C GLY A 7 -4.54 -20.03 -38.67
N ILE A 8 -5.18 -18.97 -38.15
CA ILE A 8 -5.55 -18.87 -36.73
C ILE A 8 -6.98 -19.39 -36.56
N THR A 9 -7.13 -20.69 -36.29
CA THR A 9 -8.42 -21.39 -36.24
C THR A 9 -9.01 -21.51 -34.83
N SER A 10 -8.30 -21.08 -33.79
CA SER A 10 -8.90 -20.92 -32.46
C SER A 10 -8.27 -19.74 -31.73
N LYS A 11 -9.09 -19.00 -30.96
CA LYS A 11 -8.59 -18.44 -29.70
C LYS A 11 -8.24 -19.67 -28.88
N SER A 12 -6.96 -20.04 -28.81
CA SER A 12 -6.52 -21.20 -28.06
C SER A 12 -7.12 -21.11 -26.65
N TYR A 13 -8.03 -22.01 -26.34
CA TYR A 13 -8.60 -22.12 -25.01
C TYR A 13 -7.47 -22.60 -24.11
N ILE A 14 -6.85 -21.67 -23.38
CA ILE A 14 -5.91 -22.00 -22.31
C ILE A 14 -6.77 -22.37 -21.08
N PRO A 15 -6.64 -23.59 -20.53
CA PRO A 15 -7.33 -23.98 -19.31
C PRO A 15 -7.05 -22.99 -18.17
N PRO A 16 -8.02 -22.73 -17.25
CA PRO A 16 -7.80 -21.83 -16.13
C PRO A 16 -6.59 -22.18 -15.23
N SER A 17 -6.21 -23.46 -15.15
CA SER A 17 -5.03 -23.95 -14.41
C SER A 17 -3.71 -23.54 -15.04
N GLU A 18 -3.70 -23.27 -16.34
CA GLU A 18 -2.51 -22.89 -17.11
C GLU A 18 -2.36 -21.37 -17.27
N LYS A 19 -3.34 -20.61 -16.79
CA LYS A 19 -3.31 -19.14 -16.78
C LYS A 19 -2.74 -18.62 -15.47
N PRO A 20 -2.00 -17.51 -15.49
CA PRO A 20 -1.76 -16.73 -14.28
C PRO A 20 -3.09 -16.33 -13.63
N PRO A 21 -3.17 -16.36 -12.28
CA PRO A 21 -2.09 -16.68 -11.35
C PRO A 21 -1.95 -18.19 -11.06
N ASN A 22 -2.88 -19.03 -11.52
CA ASN A 22 -2.97 -20.44 -11.12
C ASN A 22 -1.77 -21.29 -11.58
N CYS A 23 -1.18 -20.98 -12.73
CA CYS A 23 0.02 -21.68 -13.21
C CYS A 23 1.32 -21.20 -12.55
N LEU A 24 1.27 -20.06 -11.85
CA LEU A 24 2.42 -19.51 -11.17
C LEU A 24 2.67 -20.18 -9.83
N GLY A 25 1.81 -21.08 -9.33
CA GLY A 25 2.05 -21.95 -8.16
C GLY A 25 2.56 -21.27 -6.89
N PHE A 26 2.26 -20.00 -6.70
CA PHE A 26 2.69 -19.25 -5.50
C PHE A 26 1.93 -19.70 -4.26
N THR A 27 2.59 -19.65 -3.11
CA THR A 27 2.02 -19.96 -1.80
C THR A 27 2.02 -18.73 -0.91
N LEU A 28 1.19 -18.76 0.14
CA LEU A 28 1.24 -17.80 1.24
C LEU A 28 0.73 -18.55 2.46
N ASP A 29 1.60 -18.78 3.44
CA ASP A 29 1.21 -19.42 4.70
C ASP A 29 0.65 -18.41 5.69
N ASP A 30 -0.64 -18.52 5.98
CA ASP A 30 -1.33 -17.65 6.93
C ASP A 30 -0.75 -17.74 8.35
N GLU A 31 -0.23 -18.89 8.77
CA GLU A 31 0.43 -19.02 10.07
C GLU A 31 1.77 -18.28 10.09
N ALA A 32 2.52 -18.34 8.98
CA ALA A 32 3.76 -17.59 8.83
C ALA A 32 3.51 -16.07 8.87
N VAL A 33 2.45 -15.58 8.22
CA VAL A 33 2.03 -14.17 8.29
C VAL A 33 1.68 -13.78 9.73
N ARG A 34 0.87 -14.59 10.43
CA ARG A 34 0.51 -14.35 11.84
C ARG A 34 1.73 -14.41 12.78
N ASN A 35 2.74 -15.21 12.46
CA ASN A 35 3.99 -15.26 13.22
C ASN A 35 4.83 -14.01 12.98
N ALA A 36 4.92 -13.53 11.73
CA ALA A 36 5.60 -12.28 11.40
C ALA A 36 4.95 -11.09 12.13
N GLU A 37 3.62 -11.01 12.14
CA GLU A 37 2.88 -10.00 12.89
C GLU A 37 3.15 -10.07 14.40
N ARG A 38 3.07 -11.26 15.01
CA ARG A 38 3.41 -11.45 16.43
C ARG A 38 4.84 -11.04 16.74
N GLN A 39 5.78 -11.35 15.85
CA GLN A 39 7.18 -10.95 16.00
C GLN A 39 7.31 -9.42 15.97
N ARG A 40 6.69 -8.76 14.98
CA ARG A 40 6.66 -7.29 14.90
C ARG A 40 6.04 -6.67 16.15
N GLU A 41 4.91 -7.18 16.62
CA GLU A 41 4.23 -6.65 17.81
C GLU A 41 4.99 -6.86 19.12
N SER A 42 5.89 -7.86 19.18
CA SER A 42 6.72 -8.09 20.36
C SER A 42 7.89 -7.11 20.51
N LYS A 43 8.25 -6.40 19.43
CA LYS A 43 9.32 -5.40 19.39
C LYS A 43 8.84 -4.05 19.94
N ALA A 44 9.73 -3.31 20.60
CA ALA A 44 9.40 -2.00 21.17
C ALA A 44 9.00 -1.02 20.04
N GLY A 45 7.78 -0.46 20.12
CA GLY A 45 7.25 0.43 19.07
C GLY A 45 6.78 -0.28 17.78
N GLY A 46 6.87 -1.62 17.73
CA GLY A 46 6.41 -2.42 16.59
C GLY A 46 4.89 -2.64 16.59
N LYS A 47 4.27 -2.68 17.77
CA LYS A 47 2.81 -2.78 17.91
C LYS A 47 2.12 -1.49 17.46
N VAL A 48 1.08 -1.64 16.63
CA VAL A 48 0.20 -0.53 16.26
C VAL A 48 -0.89 -0.42 17.31
N GLU A 49 -0.83 0.65 18.11
CA GLU A 49 -1.84 0.93 19.12
C GLU A 49 -3.15 1.37 18.45
N THR A 50 -4.21 0.61 18.67
CA THR A 50 -5.55 0.86 18.12
C THR A 50 -6.61 0.60 19.18
N ASN A 51 -7.80 1.20 19.00
CA ASN A 51 -8.92 0.87 19.87
C ASN A 51 -9.42 -0.57 19.65
N ALA A 52 -10.05 -1.15 20.66
CA ALA A 52 -10.47 -2.55 20.64
C ALA A 52 -11.47 -2.90 19.52
N VAL A 53 -12.31 -1.94 19.11
CA VAL A 53 -13.29 -2.14 18.03
C VAL A 53 -12.56 -2.26 16.69
N ALA A 54 -11.62 -1.35 16.41
CA ALA A 54 -10.78 -1.37 15.23
C ALA A 54 -9.98 -2.67 15.12
N ARG A 55 -9.34 -3.11 16.24
CA ARG A 55 -8.63 -4.39 16.28
C ARG A 55 -9.54 -5.58 16.00
N THR A 56 -10.73 -5.61 16.59
CA THR A 56 -11.71 -6.68 16.37
C THR A 56 -12.16 -6.74 14.91
N LEU A 57 -12.45 -5.60 14.29
CA LEU A 57 -12.85 -5.53 12.87
C LEU A 57 -11.72 -5.99 11.95
N TYR A 58 -10.48 -5.62 12.27
CA TYR A 58 -9.29 -6.10 11.59
C TYR A 58 -9.15 -7.63 11.70
N ASP A 59 -9.23 -8.20 12.90
CA ASP A 59 -9.09 -9.65 13.11
C ASP A 59 -10.17 -10.44 12.34
N ILE A 60 -11.41 -9.93 12.30
CA ILE A 60 -12.50 -10.51 11.49
C ILE A 60 -12.19 -10.41 10.00
N GLY A 61 -11.63 -9.28 9.55
CA GLY A 61 -11.22 -9.07 8.16
C GLY A 61 -10.14 -10.07 7.73
N CYS A 62 -9.08 -10.22 8.53
CA CYS A 62 -8.02 -11.19 8.28
C CYS A 62 -8.56 -12.62 8.20
N TRP A 63 -9.40 -13.02 9.17
CA TRP A 63 -10.05 -14.32 9.14
C TRP A 63 -10.90 -14.53 7.86
N ALA A 64 -11.68 -13.53 7.45
CA ALA A 64 -12.49 -13.62 6.24
C ALA A 64 -11.63 -13.75 4.98
N LEU A 65 -10.47 -13.07 4.92
CA LEU A 65 -9.55 -13.17 3.78
C LEU A 65 -8.94 -14.57 3.66
N ASP A 66 -8.52 -15.15 4.78
CA ASP A 66 -7.97 -16.51 4.83
C ASP A 66 -9.00 -17.53 4.29
N GLU A 67 -10.28 -17.39 4.66
CA GLU A 67 -11.38 -18.24 4.17
C GLU A 67 -11.77 -17.99 2.71
N LEU A 68 -11.70 -16.74 2.24
CA LEU A 68 -12.11 -16.37 0.89
C LEU A 68 -11.05 -16.73 -0.16
N PHE A 69 -9.76 -16.70 0.19
CA PHE A 69 -8.64 -16.86 -0.75
C PHE A 69 -7.67 -18.00 -0.43
N PRO A 70 -8.14 -19.22 -0.05
CA PRO A 70 -7.25 -20.31 0.31
C PRO A 70 -6.38 -20.71 -0.88
N GLY A 71 -5.06 -20.64 -0.71
CA GLY A 71 -4.07 -20.98 -1.75
C GLY A 71 -4.11 -20.09 -3.00
N ARG A 72 -4.70 -18.89 -2.93
CA ARG A 72 -4.83 -17.96 -4.07
C ARG A 72 -4.21 -16.59 -3.75
N PRO A 73 -2.90 -16.51 -3.45
CA PRO A 73 -2.27 -15.31 -2.91
C PRO A 73 -2.40 -14.09 -3.83
N ILE A 74 -2.22 -14.25 -5.15
CA ILE A 74 -2.35 -13.11 -6.09
C ILE A 74 -3.78 -12.57 -6.14
N ALA A 75 -4.80 -13.44 -6.00
CA ALA A 75 -6.20 -12.98 -5.93
C ALA A 75 -6.50 -12.30 -4.60
N ARG A 76 -5.91 -12.78 -3.49
CA ARG A 76 -5.96 -12.11 -2.18
C ARG A 76 -5.35 -10.72 -2.25
N PHE A 77 -4.15 -10.59 -2.81
CA PHE A 77 -3.49 -9.29 -3.00
C PHE A 77 -4.33 -8.38 -3.89
N TRP A 78 -4.78 -8.84 -5.05
CA TRP A 78 -5.67 -8.04 -5.90
C TRP A 78 -6.90 -7.50 -5.14
N PHE A 79 -7.52 -8.36 -4.31
CA PHE A 79 -8.67 -7.95 -3.49
C PHE A 79 -8.28 -6.90 -2.45
N LEU A 80 -7.17 -7.11 -1.73
CA LEU A 80 -6.62 -6.17 -0.75
C LEU A 80 -6.28 -4.83 -1.41
N GLU A 81 -5.55 -4.82 -2.52
CA GLU A 81 -5.18 -3.61 -3.26
C GLU A 81 -6.42 -2.86 -3.82
N THR A 82 -7.50 -3.58 -4.11
CA THR A 82 -8.76 -2.95 -4.52
C THR A 82 -9.37 -2.13 -3.38
N ILE A 83 -9.21 -2.58 -2.13
CA ILE A 83 -9.79 -1.92 -0.95
C ILE A 83 -8.81 -0.98 -0.24
N ALA A 84 -7.50 -1.23 -0.30
CA ALA A 84 -6.42 -0.43 0.33
C ALA A 84 -6.37 1.01 -0.17
N ARG A 85 -6.75 1.22 -1.44
CA ARG A 85 -6.90 2.55 -2.06
C ARG A 85 -8.01 3.41 -1.49
N MET A 86 -9.08 2.78 -0.98
CA MET A 86 -10.30 3.50 -0.56
C MET A 86 -10.07 4.45 0.61
N PRO A 87 -9.29 4.08 1.63
CA PRO A 87 -8.87 4.99 2.70
C PRO A 87 -8.22 6.27 2.22
N TYR A 88 -7.19 6.20 1.37
CA TYR A 88 -6.50 7.38 0.86
C TYR A 88 -7.43 8.28 0.03
N PHE A 89 -8.25 7.68 -0.83
CA PHE A 89 -9.27 8.40 -1.57
C PHE A 89 -10.31 9.07 -0.65
N SER A 90 -10.71 8.39 0.43
CA SER A 90 -11.59 8.93 1.47
C SER A 90 -10.94 10.11 2.19
N TYR A 91 -9.67 10.01 2.54
CA TYR A 91 -8.93 11.08 3.21
C TYR A 91 -8.84 12.32 2.32
N VAL A 92 -8.44 12.16 1.06
CA VAL A 92 -8.43 13.28 0.09
C VAL A 92 -9.81 13.92 -0.04
N SER A 93 -10.87 13.12 -0.11
CA SER A 93 -12.26 13.60 -0.18
C SER A 93 -12.66 14.41 1.06
N MET A 94 -12.35 13.89 2.25
CA MET A 94 -12.67 14.54 3.52
C MET A 94 -11.83 15.80 3.76
N LEU A 95 -10.56 15.78 3.40
CA LEU A 95 -9.70 16.95 3.46
C LEU A 95 -10.20 18.05 2.53
N HIS A 96 -10.62 17.70 1.30
CA HIS A 96 -11.27 18.66 0.40
C HIS A 96 -12.57 19.22 0.98
N LEU A 97 -13.38 18.39 1.65
CA LEU A 97 -14.60 18.84 2.31
C LEU A 97 -14.30 19.84 3.44
N TYR A 98 -13.30 19.55 4.27
CA TYR A 98 -12.85 20.44 5.34
C TYR A 98 -12.33 21.78 4.79
N GLU A 99 -11.58 21.75 3.69
CA GLU A 99 -11.09 22.95 3.00
C GLU A 99 -12.25 23.81 2.47
N SER A 100 -13.26 23.17 1.90
CA SER A 100 -14.43 23.80 1.29
C SER A 100 -15.35 24.46 2.31
N PHE A 101 -15.56 23.82 3.46
CA PHE A 101 -16.27 24.42 4.59
C PHE A 101 -15.42 25.41 5.40
N GLY A 102 -14.12 25.46 5.12
CA GLY A 102 -13.18 26.32 5.82
C GLY A 102 -12.92 25.90 7.26
N TRP A 103 -13.15 24.63 7.60
CA TRP A 103 -12.86 24.07 8.93
C TRP A 103 -11.37 23.87 9.15
N TRP A 104 -10.65 23.40 8.12
CA TRP A 104 -9.22 23.12 8.19
C TRP A 104 -8.61 23.03 6.79
N ARG A 105 -7.30 23.29 6.64
CA ARG A 105 -6.58 23.25 5.36
C ARG A 105 -5.15 22.76 5.54
N ASP A 106 -4.76 21.77 4.74
CA ASP A 106 -3.36 21.37 4.54
C ASP A 106 -3.20 20.76 3.15
N PRO A 107 -2.71 21.55 2.17
CA PRO A 107 -2.52 21.05 0.82
C PRO A 107 -1.41 20.02 0.71
N GLU A 108 -0.47 19.97 1.66
CA GLU A 108 0.66 19.05 1.62
C GLU A 108 0.26 17.65 2.08
N LEU A 109 -0.53 17.55 3.15
CA LEU A 109 -1.12 16.28 3.56
C LEU A 109 -1.96 15.68 2.42
N ARG A 110 -2.75 16.52 1.74
CA ARG A 110 -3.56 16.06 0.61
C ARG A 110 -2.70 15.59 -0.56
N LYS A 111 -1.52 16.19 -0.81
CA LYS A 111 -0.58 15.68 -1.83
C LYS A 111 -0.03 14.31 -1.43
N VAL A 112 0.38 14.12 -0.17
CA VAL A 112 0.89 12.85 0.33
C VAL A 112 -0.16 11.74 0.17
N HIS A 113 -1.39 11.94 0.62
CA HIS A 113 -2.44 10.92 0.45
C HIS A 113 -2.83 10.66 -1.00
N ASN A 114 -2.74 11.66 -1.89
CA ASN A 114 -2.90 11.41 -3.33
C ASN A 114 -1.76 10.56 -3.89
N ALA A 115 -0.53 10.74 -3.39
CA ALA A 115 0.61 9.92 -3.78
C ALA A 115 0.48 8.47 -3.27
N GLU A 116 0.00 8.27 -2.03
CA GLU A 116 -0.30 6.94 -1.47
C GLU A 116 -1.40 6.25 -2.27
N GLU A 117 -2.51 6.94 -2.58
CA GLU A 117 -3.57 6.39 -3.45
C GLU A 117 -3.04 5.96 -4.83
N TYR A 118 -2.15 6.78 -5.41
CA TYR A 118 -1.54 6.50 -6.70
C TYR A 118 -0.55 5.33 -6.63
N ASN A 119 0.18 5.18 -5.52
CA ASN A 119 1.05 4.04 -5.28
C ASN A 119 0.24 2.73 -5.23
N GLU A 120 -0.83 2.71 -4.44
CA GLU A 120 -1.72 1.56 -4.28
C GLU A 120 -2.47 1.18 -5.57
N LEU A 121 -2.76 2.16 -6.43
CA LEU A 121 -3.23 1.88 -7.80
C LEU A 121 -2.21 1.02 -8.57
N HIS A 122 -0.91 1.30 -8.45
CA HIS A 122 0.10 0.53 -9.17
C HIS A 122 0.25 -0.88 -8.60
N HIS A 123 0.16 -1.05 -7.27
CA HIS A 123 0.06 -2.37 -6.65
C HIS A 123 -1.11 -3.17 -7.22
N LEU A 124 -2.30 -2.57 -7.29
CA LEU A 124 -3.48 -3.18 -7.91
C LEU A 124 -3.23 -3.61 -9.36
N LEU A 125 -2.69 -2.71 -10.20
CA LEU A 125 -2.44 -2.99 -11.61
C LEU A 125 -1.42 -4.11 -11.81
N ILE A 126 -0.43 -4.22 -10.91
CA ILE A 126 0.52 -5.33 -10.88
C ILE A 126 -0.22 -6.65 -10.62
N MET A 127 -1.10 -6.69 -9.62
CA MET A 127 -1.89 -7.89 -9.33
C MET A 127 -2.85 -8.25 -10.47
N GLU A 128 -3.42 -7.26 -11.17
CA GLU A 128 -4.22 -7.48 -12.38
C GLU A 128 -3.40 -8.06 -13.54
N ALA A 129 -2.17 -7.57 -13.75
CA ALA A 129 -1.26 -8.11 -14.76
C ALA A 129 -0.87 -9.58 -14.47
N LEU A 130 -0.85 -9.97 -13.20
CA LEU A 130 -0.64 -11.35 -12.75
C LEU A 130 -1.93 -12.19 -12.74
N GLY A 131 -3.07 -11.61 -13.12
CA GLY A 131 -4.37 -12.28 -13.23
C GLY A 131 -5.18 -12.37 -11.93
N GLY A 132 -4.85 -11.59 -10.90
CA GLY A 132 -5.54 -11.62 -9.61
C GLY A 132 -7.06 -11.35 -9.71
N ASN A 133 -7.50 -10.64 -10.75
CA ASN A 133 -8.90 -10.34 -11.06
C ASN A 133 -9.62 -11.38 -11.94
N ALA A 134 -9.04 -12.58 -12.11
CA ALA A 134 -9.55 -13.58 -13.06
C ALA A 134 -10.99 -14.05 -12.76
N LEU A 135 -11.37 -14.19 -11.49
CA LEU A 135 -12.69 -14.69 -11.11
C LEU A 135 -13.72 -13.57 -10.98
N TRP A 136 -14.89 -13.77 -11.58
CA TRP A 136 -16.01 -12.82 -11.45
C TRP A 136 -16.46 -12.63 -10.00
N ARG A 137 -16.50 -13.70 -9.19
CA ARG A 137 -16.94 -13.61 -7.79
C ARG A 137 -16.03 -12.71 -6.95
N ASP A 138 -14.72 -12.78 -7.19
CA ASP A 138 -13.73 -12.00 -6.44
C ASP A 138 -13.89 -10.52 -6.83
N ARG A 139 -14.08 -10.24 -8.14
CA ARG A 139 -14.41 -8.90 -8.65
C ARG A 139 -15.69 -8.34 -8.06
N PHE A 140 -16.76 -9.12 -8.10
CA PHE A 140 -18.04 -8.72 -7.54
C PHE A 140 -17.88 -8.35 -6.06
N LEU A 141 -17.25 -9.19 -5.25
CA LEU A 141 -17.05 -8.91 -3.84
C LEU A 141 -16.16 -7.67 -3.63
N GLY A 142 -15.01 -7.61 -4.30
CA GLY A 142 -14.03 -6.53 -4.14
C GLY A 142 -14.63 -5.14 -4.40
N TYR A 143 -15.40 -5.01 -5.49
CA TYR A 143 -16.02 -3.72 -5.83
C TYR A 143 -17.09 -3.29 -4.83
N HIS A 144 -17.91 -4.22 -4.32
CA HIS A 144 -18.96 -3.86 -3.35
C HIS A 144 -18.36 -3.55 -1.98
N VAL A 145 -17.33 -4.28 -1.56
CA VAL A 145 -16.57 -3.98 -0.34
C VAL A 145 -15.90 -2.61 -0.48
N ALA A 146 -15.25 -2.30 -1.59
CA ALA A 146 -14.63 -0.99 -1.82
C ALA A 146 -15.63 0.17 -1.68
N ILE A 147 -16.83 0.05 -2.29
CA ILE A 147 -17.88 1.07 -2.17
C ILE A 147 -18.32 1.25 -0.72
N GLY A 148 -18.63 0.15 -0.01
CA GLY A 148 -19.05 0.22 1.39
C GLY A 148 -17.95 0.77 2.29
N TYR A 149 -16.72 0.37 2.04
CA TYR A 149 -15.54 0.75 2.82
C TYR A 149 -15.22 2.24 2.65
N TYR A 150 -15.29 2.79 1.43
CA TYR A 150 -15.15 4.22 1.17
C TYR A 150 -16.08 5.07 2.07
N TRP A 151 -17.37 4.76 2.09
CA TRP A 151 -18.33 5.50 2.92
C TRP A 151 -18.08 5.32 4.41
N ALA A 152 -17.70 4.11 4.83
CA ALA A 152 -17.36 3.83 6.22
C ALA A 152 -16.14 4.64 6.69
N ILE A 153 -15.08 4.72 5.88
CA ILE A 153 -13.89 5.53 6.21
C ILE A 153 -14.21 7.02 6.16
N CYS A 154 -14.98 7.52 5.19
CA CYS A 154 -15.43 8.92 5.19
C CYS A 154 -16.16 9.28 6.49
N ALA A 155 -17.09 8.43 6.94
CA ALA A 155 -17.81 8.63 8.20
C ALA A 155 -16.86 8.57 9.41
N LEU A 156 -15.97 7.56 9.47
CA LEU A 156 -15.00 7.42 10.55
C LEU A 156 -14.08 8.65 10.63
N PHE A 157 -13.56 9.11 9.50
CA PHE A 157 -12.69 10.27 9.42
C PHE A 157 -13.40 11.58 9.78
N PHE A 158 -14.68 11.72 9.40
CA PHE A 158 -15.49 12.88 9.80
C PHE A 158 -15.61 13.01 11.32
N PHE A 159 -15.83 11.89 12.02
CA PHE A 159 -15.97 11.89 13.48
C PHE A 159 -14.64 11.85 14.22
N SER A 160 -13.64 11.14 13.69
CA SER A 160 -12.32 10.96 14.29
C SER A 160 -11.26 10.62 13.23
N PRO A 161 -10.54 11.64 12.70
CA PRO A 161 -9.42 11.42 11.79
C PRO A 161 -8.36 10.50 12.42
N LYS A 162 -8.09 10.68 13.72
CA LYS A 162 -7.14 9.84 14.48
C LYS A 162 -7.53 8.35 14.41
N ALA A 163 -8.79 8.02 14.67
CA ALA A 163 -9.23 6.61 14.62
C ALA A 163 -9.15 6.03 13.21
N ALA A 164 -9.37 6.86 12.18
CA ALA A 164 -9.20 6.43 10.80
C ALA A 164 -7.73 6.09 10.49
N TYR A 165 -6.78 6.94 10.89
CA TYR A 165 -5.35 6.68 10.70
C TYR A 165 -4.82 5.53 11.55
N GLU A 166 -5.31 5.36 12.79
CA GLU A 166 -5.01 4.19 13.63
C GLU A 166 -5.42 2.88 12.94
N PHE A 167 -6.64 2.85 12.39
CA PHE A 167 -7.13 1.69 11.65
C PHE A 167 -6.30 1.40 10.41
N MET A 168 -5.90 2.43 9.66
CA MET A 168 -5.06 2.24 8.48
C MET A 168 -3.66 1.78 8.81
N ALA A 169 -3.01 2.36 9.82
CA ALA A 169 -1.69 1.88 10.24
C ALA A 169 -1.66 0.39 10.58
N LEU A 170 -2.79 -0.16 11.07
CA LEU A 170 -2.92 -1.59 11.35
C LEU A 170 -2.99 -2.42 10.06
N LEU A 171 -3.76 -1.95 9.06
CA LEU A 171 -3.86 -2.60 7.76
C LEU A 171 -2.54 -2.56 7.00
N GLU A 172 -1.87 -1.40 6.96
CA GLU A 172 -0.57 -1.23 6.32
C GLU A 172 0.51 -2.11 6.98
N ALA A 173 0.51 -2.18 8.31
CA ALA A 173 1.47 -3.02 9.03
C ALA A 173 1.25 -4.51 8.73
N HIS A 174 -0.01 -4.94 8.59
CA HIS A 174 -0.33 -6.29 8.13
C HIS A 174 0.08 -6.52 6.67
N ALA A 175 -0.05 -5.52 5.80
CA ALA A 175 0.39 -5.61 4.41
C ALA A 175 1.91 -5.82 4.32
N VAL A 176 2.70 -5.09 5.12
CA VAL A 176 4.15 -5.31 5.27
C VAL A 176 4.46 -6.75 5.69
N ASP A 177 3.77 -7.27 6.71
CA ASP A 177 3.99 -8.63 7.20
C ASP A 177 3.61 -9.68 6.13
N THR A 178 2.52 -9.44 5.40
CA THR A 178 1.98 -10.35 4.37
C THR A 178 2.87 -10.40 3.13
N TYR A 179 3.22 -9.24 2.56
CA TYR A 179 4.14 -9.17 1.42
C TYR A 179 5.53 -9.66 1.78
N GLY A 180 6.03 -9.27 2.97
CA GLY A 180 7.27 -9.74 3.55
C GLY A 180 7.36 -11.26 3.59
N THR A 181 6.30 -11.91 4.07
CA THR A 181 6.21 -13.36 4.12
C THR A 181 6.15 -13.96 2.71
N PHE A 182 5.28 -13.42 1.85
CA PHE A 182 5.08 -13.89 0.49
C PHE A 182 6.36 -13.95 -0.35
N PHE A 183 7.12 -12.85 -0.40
CA PHE A 183 8.30 -12.81 -1.27
C PHE A 183 9.44 -13.69 -0.75
N ARG A 184 9.51 -13.92 0.57
CA ARG A 184 10.50 -14.83 1.16
C ARG A 184 10.14 -16.28 0.90
N GLU A 185 8.89 -16.67 1.09
CA GLU A 185 8.41 -18.04 0.82
C GLU A 185 8.57 -18.44 -0.65
N ASN A 186 8.34 -17.50 -1.57
CA ASN A 186 8.36 -17.76 -3.00
C ASN A 186 9.66 -17.31 -3.69
N ALA A 187 10.73 -17.06 -2.93
CA ALA A 187 11.92 -16.35 -3.40
C ALA A 187 12.50 -16.93 -4.71
N ASP A 188 12.74 -18.24 -4.77
CA ASP A 188 13.34 -18.87 -5.95
C ASP A 188 12.47 -18.73 -7.20
N ARG A 189 11.15 -18.86 -7.02
CA ARG A 189 10.17 -18.81 -8.11
C ARG A 189 9.98 -17.39 -8.61
N LEU A 190 9.93 -16.43 -7.70
CA LEU A 190 9.82 -15.01 -8.01
C LEU A 190 11.09 -14.47 -8.69
N LYS A 191 12.27 -14.91 -8.28
CA LYS A 191 13.55 -14.53 -8.93
C LYS A 191 13.67 -15.06 -10.35
N ALA A 192 13.04 -16.19 -10.65
CA ALA A 192 13.04 -16.80 -11.98
C ALA A 192 12.05 -16.13 -12.96
N LEU A 193 11.14 -15.28 -12.48
CA LEU A 193 10.10 -14.64 -13.28
C LEU A 193 10.40 -13.15 -13.49
N PRO A 194 10.23 -12.62 -14.72
CA PRO A 194 10.51 -11.22 -15.00
C PRO A 194 9.46 -10.31 -14.36
N ALA A 195 9.86 -9.08 -14.02
CA ALA A 195 8.92 -8.04 -13.60
C ALA A 195 7.91 -7.72 -14.72
N PRO A 196 6.61 -7.54 -14.41
CA PRO A 196 5.62 -7.18 -15.40
C PRO A 196 5.84 -5.74 -15.89
N ALA A 197 5.43 -5.46 -17.13
CA ALA A 197 5.65 -4.16 -17.76
C ALA A 197 5.09 -2.98 -16.94
N VAL A 198 3.96 -3.17 -16.26
CA VAL A 198 3.37 -2.15 -15.39
C VAL A 198 4.25 -1.84 -14.17
N ALA A 199 4.89 -2.84 -13.55
CA ALA A 199 5.83 -2.60 -12.46
C ALA A 199 7.10 -1.89 -12.94
N MET A 200 7.65 -2.32 -14.09
CA MET A 200 8.81 -1.64 -14.67
C MET A 200 8.50 -0.18 -15.03
N SER A 201 7.31 0.09 -15.55
CA SER A 201 6.87 1.46 -15.84
C SER A 201 6.74 2.31 -14.58
N TYR A 202 6.32 1.72 -13.47
CA TYR A 202 6.15 2.43 -12.21
C TYR A 202 7.48 2.67 -11.49
N TYR A 203 8.28 1.63 -11.27
CA TYR A 203 9.52 1.71 -10.48
C TYR A 203 10.74 2.20 -11.26
N LYS A 204 10.76 2.01 -12.60
CA LYS A 204 11.90 2.36 -13.47
C LYS A 204 11.49 3.30 -14.62
N GLY A 205 10.27 3.82 -14.60
CA GLY A 205 9.76 4.76 -15.59
C GLY A 205 10.58 6.06 -15.66
N ALA A 206 10.47 6.75 -16.79
CA ALA A 206 11.05 8.09 -16.94
C ALA A 206 10.28 9.15 -16.14
N ASP A 207 8.98 8.91 -15.93
CA ASP A 207 8.11 9.76 -15.14
C ASP A 207 7.78 9.07 -13.82
N LEU A 208 8.48 9.47 -12.76
CA LEU A 208 8.28 8.98 -11.39
C LEU A 208 7.38 9.93 -10.60
N TYR A 209 6.41 10.54 -11.29
CA TYR A 209 5.42 11.44 -10.70
C TYR A 209 4.76 10.80 -9.47
N LEU A 210 4.76 11.52 -8.35
CA LEU A 210 4.29 11.11 -7.02
C LEU A 210 5.07 9.98 -6.33
N PHE A 211 6.02 9.30 -7.00
CA PHE A 211 6.75 8.19 -6.40
C PHE A 211 7.56 8.61 -5.18
N ASP A 212 8.21 9.77 -5.23
CA ASP A 212 8.92 10.28 -4.05
C ASP A 212 7.95 10.86 -3.02
N ASP A 213 6.71 11.24 -3.41
CA ASP A 213 5.82 12.05 -2.57
C ASP A 213 5.15 11.29 -1.43
N PHE A 214 4.91 9.98 -1.58
CA PHE A 214 4.38 9.15 -0.51
C PHE A 214 5.47 8.72 0.50
N GLN A 215 6.75 8.84 0.12
CA GLN A 215 7.89 8.38 0.93
C GLN A 215 8.30 9.43 1.96
N VAL A 216 7.41 9.71 2.91
CA VAL A 216 7.58 10.78 3.90
C VAL A 216 8.78 10.58 4.82
N SER A 217 9.43 9.42 4.86
CA SER A 217 10.65 9.24 5.65
C SER A 217 11.94 9.32 4.83
N LYS A 218 11.86 9.60 3.52
CA LYS A 218 13.02 9.57 2.61
C LYS A 218 13.21 10.90 1.88
N LYS A 219 14.48 11.25 1.64
CA LYS A 219 14.81 12.41 0.80
C LYS A 219 14.38 12.14 -0.65
N PRO A 220 13.84 13.13 -1.37
CA PRO A 220 13.48 12.98 -2.78
C PRO A 220 14.64 12.44 -3.61
N ASN A 221 14.33 11.69 -4.67
CA ASN A 221 15.31 11.13 -5.60
C ASN A 221 16.35 10.16 -5.01
N THR A 222 16.15 9.65 -3.79
CA THR A 222 17.11 8.72 -3.16
C THR A 222 16.75 7.24 -3.31
N ARG A 223 15.46 6.88 -3.32
CA ARG A 223 15.01 5.49 -3.52
C ARG A 223 14.70 5.26 -4.99
N ARG A 224 15.52 4.45 -5.67
CA ARG A 224 15.28 3.95 -7.04
C ARG A 224 15.52 2.45 -7.05
N PRO A 225 14.55 1.65 -6.60
CA PRO A 225 14.79 0.23 -6.34
C PRO A 225 14.97 -0.56 -7.65
N PRO A 226 15.68 -1.71 -7.61
CA PRO A 226 15.69 -2.64 -8.74
C PRO A 226 14.27 -3.15 -9.01
N CYS A 227 13.99 -3.56 -10.24
CA CYS A 227 12.68 -4.09 -10.63
C CYS A 227 12.87 -5.04 -11.83
N ASP A 228 13.80 -5.98 -11.71
CA ASP A 228 14.19 -6.85 -12.82
C ASP A 228 13.47 -8.22 -12.73
N SER A 229 13.07 -8.63 -11.53
CA SER A 229 12.32 -9.85 -11.25
C SER A 229 11.03 -9.58 -10.48
N LEU A 230 10.12 -10.56 -10.45
CA LEU A 230 8.96 -10.49 -9.55
C LEU A 230 9.37 -10.42 -8.08
N TYR A 231 10.53 -10.97 -7.72
CA TYR A 231 11.03 -10.86 -6.34
C TYR A 231 11.27 -9.41 -5.96
N ASP A 232 11.91 -8.64 -6.84
CA ASP A 232 12.14 -7.22 -6.64
C ASP A 232 10.82 -6.46 -6.55
N VAL A 233 9.84 -6.80 -7.40
CA VAL A 233 8.51 -6.17 -7.40
C VAL A 233 7.83 -6.33 -6.04
N PHE A 234 7.67 -7.56 -5.54
CA PHE A 234 6.99 -7.80 -4.26
C PHE A 234 7.79 -7.26 -3.06
N LYS A 235 9.13 -7.24 -3.14
CA LYS A 235 9.96 -6.57 -2.13
C LYS A 235 9.74 -5.05 -2.13
N ASN A 236 9.63 -4.44 -3.30
CA ASN A 236 9.38 -3.00 -3.42
C ASN A 236 8.00 -2.62 -2.90
N ILE A 237 6.96 -3.42 -3.21
CA ILE A 237 5.62 -3.25 -2.66
C ILE A 237 5.67 -3.29 -1.13
N SER A 238 6.30 -4.32 -0.54
CA SER A 238 6.46 -4.42 0.92
C SER A 238 7.18 -3.22 1.54
N GLU A 239 8.14 -2.62 0.84
CA GLU A 239 8.84 -1.41 1.29
C GLU A 239 7.99 -0.14 1.13
N ASP A 240 7.10 -0.11 0.13
CA ASP A 240 6.14 0.98 -0.07
C ASP A 240 5.11 1.00 1.07
N GLU A 241 4.55 -0.17 1.43
CA GLU A 241 3.64 -0.29 2.58
C GLU A 241 4.30 0.12 3.89
N ALA A 242 5.62 -0.12 4.03
CA ALA A 242 6.36 0.31 5.21
C ALA A 242 6.45 1.85 5.30
N GLU A 243 6.45 2.57 4.17
CA GLU A 243 6.34 4.03 4.17
C GLU A 243 4.92 4.48 4.52
N HIS A 244 3.88 3.80 4.01
CA HIS A 244 2.49 4.07 4.38
C HIS A 244 2.27 3.94 5.90
N VAL A 245 2.79 2.89 6.54
CA VAL A 245 2.75 2.75 8.02
C VAL A 245 3.30 3.97 8.73
N LYS A 246 4.44 4.51 8.26
CA LYS A 246 5.08 5.69 8.86
C LYS A 246 4.20 6.93 8.70
N THR A 247 3.66 7.16 7.51
CA THR A 247 2.74 8.28 7.27
C THR A 247 1.51 8.17 8.16
N MET A 248 0.86 7.00 8.23
CA MET A 248 -0.34 6.81 9.04
C MET A 248 -0.06 7.08 10.52
N ARG A 249 1.08 6.59 11.05
CA ARG A 249 1.53 6.88 12.42
C ARG A 249 1.76 8.36 12.66
N ALA A 250 2.38 9.07 11.72
CA ALA A 250 2.58 10.52 11.81
C ALA A 250 1.23 11.26 11.88
N CYS A 251 0.23 10.78 11.14
CA CYS A 251 -1.09 11.41 11.04
C CYS A 251 -2.00 11.14 12.25
N MET A 252 -1.66 10.20 13.14
CA MET A 252 -2.43 9.93 14.36
C MET A 252 -2.46 11.12 15.33
N ASP A 253 -1.43 11.95 15.31
CA ASP A 253 -1.42 13.23 16.02
C ASP A 253 -1.65 14.38 15.05
N TYR A 254 -2.92 14.72 14.86
CA TYR A 254 -3.34 15.79 13.95
C TYR A 254 -2.81 17.18 14.35
N SER A 255 -2.28 17.35 15.57
CA SER A 255 -1.61 18.60 15.98
C SER A 255 -0.19 18.74 15.42
N LEU A 256 0.39 17.64 14.95
CA LEU A 256 1.69 17.57 14.26
C LEU A 256 1.54 17.61 12.74
N VAL A 257 0.37 17.24 12.22
CA VAL A 257 0.00 17.36 10.80
C VAL A 257 0.17 18.81 10.34
N GLY A 258 0.86 19.01 9.20
CA GLY A 258 1.26 20.32 8.67
C GLY A 258 2.57 20.88 9.23
N LYS A 259 3.16 20.25 10.25
CA LYS A 259 4.55 20.48 10.71
C LYS A 259 5.50 19.37 10.26
N ILE A 260 5.06 18.11 10.33
CA ILE A 260 5.91 16.93 10.05
C ILE A 260 5.46 16.10 8.84
N VAL A 261 4.25 16.28 8.32
CA VAL A 261 3.81 15.58 7.09
C VAL A 261 3.77 16.61 5.98
N VAL A 262 4.81 16.59 5.15
CA VAL A 262 4.98 17.50 4.02
C VAL A 262 5.41 16.70 2.79
N SER A 263 4.97 17.12 1.60
CA SER A 263 5.49 16.53 0.37
C SER A 263 7.01 16.75 0.33
N PRO A 264 7.81 15.72 0.03
CA PRO A 264 9.23 15.83 -0.25
C PRO A 264 9.58 16.92 -1.29
N HIS A 265 8.65 17.23 -2.21
CA HIS A 265 8.73 18.31 -3.20
C HIS A 265 8.10 19.65 -2.77
N LEU A 266 7.89 19.90 -1.48
CA LEU A 266 7.39 21.19 -0.97
C LEU A 266 8.18 22.37 -1.58
N ASN A 267 7.48 23.19 -2.38
CA ASN A 267 8.03 24.40 -2.99
C ASN A 267 8.38 25.43 -1.89
N SER A 268 9.54 26.06 -2.00
CA SER A 268 9.90 27.19 -1.15
C SER A 268 9.08 28.44 -1.53
N ASP A 269 8.52 29.10 -0.52
CA ASP A 269 7.98 30.46 -0.70
C ASP A 269 9.13 31.45 -0.96
N ALA A 270 8.80 32.64 -1.46
CA ALA A 270 9.78 33.65 -1.92
C ALA A 270 10.81 34.11 -0.86
N ASP A 271 10.62 33.84 0.43
CA ASP A 271 11.60 34.11 1.51
C ASP A 271 12.24 32.85 2.15
N GLY A 272 11.77 31.64 1.79
CA GLY A 272 12.32 30.35 2.21
C GLY A 272 12.27 29.99 3.70
N SER A 273 11.87 30.90 4.59
CA SER A 273 12.12 30.77 6.05
C SER A 273 11.16 29.79 6.76
N ILE A 274 9.88 29.79 6.37
CA ILE A 274 8.85 28.89 6.93
C ILE A 274 9.01 27.47 6.37
N THR A 275 9.40 27.34 5.10
CA THR A 275 9.64 26.07 4.43
C THR A 275 10.82 25.32 5.05
N GLU A 276 11.90 26.01 5.40
CA GLU A 276 13.10 25.39 5.97
C GLU A 276 12.86 24.85 7.38
N ALA A 277 12.12 25.57 8.23
CA ALA A 277 11.77 25.10 9.56
C ALA A 277 10.90 23.83 9.53
N LYS A 278 9.92 23.77 8.61
CA LYS A 278 9.10 22.57 8.41
C LYS A 278 9.91 21.42 7.82
N ARG A 279 10.81 21.70 6.87
CA ARG A 279 11.71 20.70 6.29
C ARG A 279 12.67 20.14 7.33
N GLN A 280 13.20 20.96 8.23
CA GLN A 280 14.07 20.49 9.31
C GLN A 280 13.31 19.64 10.32
N ALA A 281 12.12 20.07 10.76
CA ALA A 281 11.28 19.26 11.65
C ALA A 281 10.91 17.89 11.03
N TRP A 282 10.66 17.88 9.72
CA TRP A 282 10.44 16.66 8.93
C TRP A 282 11.69 15.76 8.90
N LEU A 283 12.88 16.32 8.65
CA LEU A 283 14.15 15.58 8.66
C LEU A 283 14.43 14.95 10.03
N ASP A 284 14.27 15.72 11.10
CA ASP A 284 14.53 15.26 12.48
C ASP A 284 13.58 14.11 12.85
N TRP A 285 12.30 14.24 12.50
CA TRP A 285 11.30 13.19 12.71
C TRP A 285 11.57 11.95 11.86
N SER A 286 11.91 12.12 10.57
CA SER A 286 12.29 11.03 9.67
C SER A 286 13.49 10.24 10.23
N GLU A 287 14.51 10.93 10.73
CA GLU A 287 15.67 10.29 11.37
C GLU A 287 15.29 9.55 12.65
N GLU A 288 14.37 10.07 13.46
CA GLU A 288 13.84 9.36 14.62
C GLU A 288 13.11 8.07 14.23
N VAL A 289 12.19 8.15 13.25
CA VAL A 289 11.45 7.00 12.73
C VAL A 289 12.37 5.96 12.11
N ASN A 290 13.34 6.40 11.32
CA ASN A 290 14.33 5.51 10.71
C ASN A 290 15.24 4.87 11.76
N ARG A 291 15.67 5.59 12.80
CA ARG A 291 16.41 5.00 13.94
C ARG A 291 15.57 3.99 14.71
N ALA A 292 14.32 4.30 15.00
CA ALA A 292 13.39 3.37 15.64
C ALA A 292 13.17 2.11 14.79
N SER A 293 13.25 2.24 13.46
CA SER A 293 13.12 1.12 12.52
C SER A 293 14.43 0.35 12.31
N ALA A 294 15.60 1.00 12.44
CA ALA A 294 16.94 0.43 12.19
C ALA A 294 17.64 -0.10 13.46
N ALA A 295 17.15 0.21 14.66
CA ALA A 295 17.72 -0.24 15.93
C ALA A 295 17.62 -1.77 16.19
N GLU A 296 17.25 -2.57 15.18
CA GLU A 296 17.13 -4.02 15.28
C GLU A 296 17.69 -4.76 14.04
N GLU A 297 18.79 -4.27 13.45
CA GLU A 297 19.64 -5.04 12.52
C GLU A 297 20.97 -5.51 13.15
N ASP A 298 21.05 -5.59 14.48
CA ASP A 298 22.04 -6.46 15.14
C ASP A 298 21.35 -7.82 15.39
N PHE A 299 21.44 -8.75 14.42
CA PHE A 299 21.65 -10.21 14.55
C PHE A 299 21.54 -10.91 13.19
#